data_AF-A0A7C1HU12-F1
#
_entry.id   AF-A0A7C1HU12-F1
#
_cell.length_a   1.000
_cell.length_b   1.000
_cell.length_c   1.000
_cell.angle_alpha   90.00
_cell.angle_beta   90.00
_cell.angle_gamma   90.00
#
_symmetry.space_group_name_H-M   'P 1'
#
loop_
_entity.id
_entity.type
_entity.pdbx_description
1 polymer ?
#
loop_
_entity_poly.entity_id
_entity_poly.type
_entity_poly.pdbx_seq_one_letter_code
_entity_poly.pdbx_strand_id
1 'polypeptide(L)'
;FQINPHYTDLNPPGHAGETREDRIMEYLAANPGDVVLGLREGCMFKVEGNRMELTGERTVKVFRFNETPVELDNKSDFSQFLMK
;
A
#
# COMPACT_ATOMS: atom_id res chain seq x y z
N PHE A 1 -1.36 10.19 -1.36
CA PHE A 1 -0.87 8.85 -0.97
C PHE A 1 0.49 8.60 -1.58
N GLN A 2 1.21 7.61 -1.08
CA GLN A 2 2.47 7.07 -1.60
C GLN A 2 2.24 5.64 -2.11
N ILE A 3 3.05 5.18 -3.06
CA ILE A 3 3.05 3.78 -3.51
C ILE A 3 4.31 3.09 -3.03
N ASN A 4 4.16 1.95 -2.36
CA ASN A 4 5.25 1.01 -2.16
C ASN A 4 5.11 -0.11 -3.20
N PRO A 5 5.87 -0.07 -4.32
CA PRO A 5 5.77 -1.08 -5.36
C PRO A 5 6.44 -2.38 -4.92
N HIS A 6 6.12 -3.48 -5.63
CA HIS A 6 6.63 -4.81 -5.33
C HIS A 6 6.42 -5.19 -3.85
N TYR A 7 5.27 -4.82 -3.28
CA TYR A 7 4.98 -5.12 -1.89
C TYR A 7 4.84 -6.63 -1.69
N THR A 8 5.47 -7.13 -0.63
CA THR A 8 5.44 -8.54 -0.22
C THR A 8 5.57 -8.62 1.30
N ASP A 9 4.79 -9.51 1.90
CA ASP A 9 4.88 -9.84 3.34
C ASP A 9 5.96 -10.91 3.61
N LEU A 10 6.59 -11.43 2.54
CA LEU A 10 7.62 -12.44 2.66
C LEU A 10 8.90 -11.82 3.22
N ASN A 11 9.33 -12.32 4.36
CA ASN A 11 10.72 -12.18 4.83
C ASN A 11 11.43 -13.51 4.63
N PRO A 12 12.62 -13.52 4.02
CA PRO A 12 13.41 -14.74 3.88
C PRO A 12 13.66 -15.38 5.26
N PRO A 13 13.55 -16.71 5.40
CA PRO A 13 13.90 -17.40 6.64
C PRO A 13 15.33 -17.06 7.07
N GLY A 14 15.50 -16.68 8.35
CA GLY A 14 16.80 -16.30 8.91
C GLY A 14 17.22 -14.84 8.67
N HIS A 15 16.36 -14.02 8.04
CA HIS A 15 16.61 -12.59 7.91
C HIS A 15 16.23 -11.86 9.21
N ALA A 16 17.19 -11.16 9.82
CA ALA A 16 17.00 -10.40 11.07
C ALA A 16 16.78 -8.90 10.85
N GLY A 17 16.77 -8.45 9.59
CA GLY A 17 16.46 -7.07 9.24
C GLY A 17 14.96 -6.78 9.26
N GLU A 18 14.62 -5.50 9.24
CA GLU A 18 13.23 -5.00 9.19
C GLU A 18 12.46 -5.58 8.00
N THR A 19 11.21 -5.91 8.27
CA THR A 19 10.25 -6.28 7.25
C THR A 19 9.89 -5.07 6.38
N ARG A 20 9.22 -5.30 5.24
CA ARG A 20 8.70 -4.20 4.43
C ARG A 20 7.71 -3.34 5.21
N GLU A 21 6.89 -3.98 6.04
CA GLU A 21 5.90 -3.32 6.89
C GLU A 21 6.57 -2.43 7.93
N ASP A 22 7.60 -2.91 8.63
CA ASP A 22 8.33 -2.11 9.64
C ASP A 22 8.84 -0.79 9.03
N ARG A 23 9.50 -0.87 7.87
CA ARG A 23 10.03 0.32 7.17
C ARG A 23 8.93 1.30 6.76
N ILE A 24 7.76 0.80 6.37
CA ILE A 24 6.61 1.63 6.04
C ILE A 24 6.04 2.29 7.31
N MET A 25 5.98 1.56 8.42
CA MET A 25 5.52 2.10 9.70
C MET A 25 6.48 3.15 10.26
N GLU A 26 7.79 2.99 10.10
CA GLU A 26 8.78 4.01 10.42
C GLU A 26 8.61 5.27 9.56
N TYR A 27 8.41 5.10 8.24
CA TYR A 27 8.08 6.22 7.35
C TYR A 27 6.84 6.97 7.81
N LEU A 28 5.77 6.25 8.17
CA LEU A 28 4.51 6.83 8.64
C LEU A 28 4.64 7.48 10.03
N ALA A 29 5.52 6.98 10.90
CA ALA A 29 5.83 7.64 12.16
C ALA A 29 6.47 9.01 11.96
N ALA A 30 7.34 9.16 10.94
CA ALA A 30 7.89 10.45 10.54
C ALA A 30 6.91 11.32 9.73
N ASN A 31 5.93 10.70 9.06
CA ASN A 31 4.98 11.36 8.15
C ASN A 31 3.52 10.94 8.47
N PRO A 32 2.96 11.33 9.63
CA PRO A 32 1.71 10.76 10.12
C PRO A 32 0.46 11.10 9.30
N GLY A 33 0.54 12.13 8.43
CA GLY A 33 -0.55 12.50 7.51
C GLY A 33 -0.55 11.72 6.19
N ASP A 34 0.50 10.94 5.92
CA ASP A 34 0.61 10.17 4.69
C ASP A 34 -0.15 8.84 4.76
N VAL A 35 -0.45 8.30 3.58
CA VAL A 35 -1.02 6.97 3.39
C VAL A 35 -0.13 6.24 2.39
N VAL A 36 0.29 5.02 2.72
CA VAL A 36 1.12 4.19 1.84
C VAL A 36 0.28 3.04 1.29
N LEU A 37 0.29 2.87 -0.04
CA LEU A 37 -0.36 1.76 -0.74
C LEU A 37 0.71 0.73 -1.14
N GLY A 38 0.71 -0.43 -0.47
CA GLY A 38 1.52 -1.59 -0.81
C GLY A 38 1.00 -2.30 -2.04
N LEU A 39 1.51 -1.91 -3.22
CA LEU A 39 1.10 -2.46 -4.50
C LEU A 39 1.93 -3.71 -4.83
N ARG A 40 1.25 -4.86 -4.94
CA ARG A 40 1.89 -6.15 -5.23
C ARG A 40 2.29 -6.27 -6.70
N GLU A 41 3.29 -7.11 -6.97
CA GLU A 41 3.70 -7.43 -8.34
C GLU A 41 2.54 -7.97 -9.18
N GLY A 42 2.53 -7.61 -10.46
CA GLY A 42 1.45 -7.94 -11.40
C GLY A 42 0.20 -7.09 -11.25
N CYS A 43 0.19 -6.10 -10.34
CA CYS A 43 -0.89 -5.15 -10.19
C CYS A 43 -0.47 -3.74 -10.62
N MET A 44 -1.45 -2.92 -11.02
CA MET A 44 -1.26 -1.50 -11.32
C MET A 44 -2.48 -0.69 -10.93
N PHE A 45 -2.28 0.62 -10.73
CA PHE A 45 -3.38 1.57 -10.67
C PHE A 45 -3.61 2.21 -12.02
N LYS A 46 -4.83 2.11 -12.53
CA LYS A 46 -5.28 2.85 -13.72
C LYS A 46 -6.02 4.10 -13.26
N VAL A 47 -5.55 5.26 -13.69
CA VAL A 47 -6.16 6.55 -13.36
C VAL A 47 -6.72 7.20 -14.62
N GLU A 48 -8.02 7.47 -14.63
CA GLU A 48 -8.74 8.14 -15.72
C GLU A 48 -9.60 9.26 -15.13
N GLY A 49 -9.15 10.52 -15.30
CA GLY A 49 -9.78 11.67 -14.65
C GLY A 49 -9.67 11.57 -13.13
N ASN A 50 -10.82 11.61 -12.45
CA ASN A 50 -10.93 11.49 -10.98
C ASN A 50 -11.19 10.05 -10.51
N ARG A 51 -11.09 9.06 -11.41
CA ARG A 51 -11.31 7.65 -11.09
C ARG A 51 -9.97 6.92 -11.02
N MET A 52 -9.78 6.12 -9.98
CA MET A 52 -8.63 5.25 -9.81
C MET A 52 -9.08 3.83 -9.54
N GLU A 53 -8.58 2.87 -10.31
CA GLU A 53 -8.92 1.46 -10.22
C GLU A 53 -7.65 0.60 -10.04
N LEU A 54 -7.78 -0.46 -9.26
CA LEU A 54 -6.77 -1.52 -9.18
C LEU A 54 -7.00 -2.53 -10.32
N THR A 55 -5.99 -2.67 -11.18
CA THR A 55 -5.92 -3.74 -12.19
C THR A 55 -4.95 -4.82 -11.72
N GLY A 56 -5.38 -6.08 -11.74
CA GLY A 56 -4.64 -7.23 -11.22
C GLY A 56 -5.51 -8.09 -10.32
N GLU A 57 -5.01 -9.28 -9.94
CA GLU A 57 -5.77 -10.25 -9.12
C GLU A 57 -5.49 -10.15 -7.62
N ARG A 58 -4.44 -9.42 -7.22
CA ARG A 58 -4.02 -9.33 -5.81
C ARG A 58 -4.55 -8.06 -5.17
N THR A 59 -4.65 -8.10 -3.85
CA THR A 59 -5.04 -6.94 -3.04
C THR A 59 -3.90 -5.93 -2.88
N VAL A 60 -4.26 -4.72 -2.48
CA VAL A 60 -3.35 -3.67 -2.03
C VAL A 60 -3.45 -3.55 -0.52
N LYS A 61 -2.29 -3.62 0.15
CA LYS A 61 -2.22 -3.39 1.60
C LYS A 61 -2.08 -1.90 1.88
N VAL A 62 -3.00 -1.31 2.62
CA VAL A 62 -3.06 0.11 2.94
C VAL A 62 -2.52 0.34 4.34
N PHE A 63 -1.55 1.25 4.45
CA PHE A 63 -0.91 1.61 5.71
C PHE A 63 -1.21 3.07 6.06
N ARG A 64 -1.57 3.28 7.33
CA ARG A 64 -1.80 4.60 7.94
C ARG A 64 -1.12 4.63 9.31
N PHE A 65 -0.70 5.82 9.73
CA PHE A 65 -0.03 5.96 11.02
C PHE A 65 -0.95 5.56 12.17
N ASN A 66 -0.46 4.69 13.06
CA ASN A 66 -1.16 4.23 14.25
C ASN A 66 -2.50 3.48 13.96
N GLU A 67 -2.61 2.87 12.78
CA GLU A 67 -3.75 2.02 12.39
C GLU A 67 -3.25 0.64 11.94
N THR A 68 -4.05 -0.40 12.18
CA THR A 68 -3.79 -1.73 11.64
C THR A 68 -3.92 -1.71 10.11
N PRO A 69 -2.93 -2.20 9.34
CA PRO A 69 -3.03 -2.22 7.89
C PRO A 69 -4.23 -3.02 7.39
N VAL A 70 -4.88 -2.53 6.33
CA VAL A 70 -6.06 -3.18 5.73
C VAL A 70 -5.79 -3.61 4.29
N GLU A 71 -6.40 -4.69 3.85
CA GLU A 71 -6.30 -5.19 2.47
C GLU A 71 -7.52 -4.73 1.66
N LEU A 72 -7.28 -4.09 0.51
CA LEU A 72 -8.31 -3.67 -0.44
C LEU A 72 -8.17 -4.45 -1.75
N ASP A 73 -9.27 -4.99 -2.26
CA ASP A 73 -9.33 -5.71 -3.53
C ASP A 73 -9.75 -4.79 -4.70
N ASN A 74 -9.83 -5.36 -5.91
CA ASN A 74 -10.22 -4.62 -7.11
C ASN A 74 -11.69 -4.15 -7.15
N LYS A 75 -12.50 -4.49 -6.15
CA LYS A 75 -13.87 -3.99 -5.98
C LYS A 75 -13.92 -2.76 -5.09
N SER A 76 -12.83 -2.44 -4.41
CA SER A 76 -12.70 -1.26 -3.56
C SER A 76 -12.53 0.01 -4.40
N ASP A 77 -13.08 1.14 -3.94
CA ASP A 77 -12.90 2.43 -4.62
C ASP A 77 -11.57 3.09 -4.23
N PHE A 78 -10.59 3.06 -5.13
CA PHE A 78 -9.29 3.72 -4.91
C PHE A 78 -9.31 5.22 -5.25
N SER A 79 -10.39 5.74 -5.84
CA SER A 79 -10.52 7.16 -6.17
C SER A 79 -10.48 8.04 -4.91
N GLN A 80 -10.84 7.49 -3.76
CA GLN A 80 -10.72 8.13 -2.44
C GLN A 80 -9.29 8.63 -2.14
N PHE A 81 -8.26 8.02 -2.73
CA PHE A 81 -6.87 8.42 -2.51
C PHE A 81 -6.41 9.58 -3.41
N LEU A 82 -7.14 9.87 -4.50
CA LEU A 82 -6.81 10.99 -5.39
C LEU A 82 -7.17 12.35 -4.79
N MET A 83 -8.14 12.39 -3.87
CA MET A 83 -8.65 13.62 -3.28
C MET A 83 -7.79 14.05 -2.09
N LYS A 84 -7.47 15.35 -2.02
CA LYS A 84 -6.84 16.00 -0.86
C LYS A 84 -7.89 16.65 0.02
#